data_AF-C6HDV0-F1
#
_entry.id   AF-C6HDV0-F1
#
_cell.length_a   1.000
_cell.length_b   1.000
_cell.length_c   1.000
_cell.angle_alpha   90.00
_cell.angle_beta   90.00
_cell.angle_gamma   90.00
#
_symmetry.space_group_name_H-M   'P 1'
#
loop_
_entity.id
_entity.type
_entity.pdbx_description
1 polymer ?
#
loop_
_entity_poly.entity_id
_entity_poly.type
_entity_poly.pdbx_seq_one_letter_code
_entity_poly.pdbx_strand_id
1 'polypeptide(L)'
;MSGGSKKQKSKPESENSNGLPGDAIETDTKESGRWVPGIISEFVENFQKNNAGKCFINNVSAEDTEKVKEFYVSINKKIEERNTTEGYSGLDLEAGKIKYINYIFILQEWAAIVARATETTLDEAQQLFQGIQERLRKMDEDNNLPEGWSLNSALITDINWMQPHGDAFGYDFQSLKLKSRPVHNENEEVKVLFWWNVGKRKECFVQYGPDSRCVYRIESEDYHDFDEMKVRQIATKDRRSLHKNPKYTGKDIKKILGVAWRSPDEYDPDQLQYIRPPERKYTTKDVSFPRTEVYILFADGELLLEARGGFQRLTGRRILADRMIYTMAEDMERRFKNSTSGRGVGKGIHEDGVGNGGFRKVKEEPNASKRSKARGAAQRVKQLEKENQRLKKQIQLKQQNAADSDDAESDDSAFLDL
;
A
#
# COMPACT_ATOMS: atom_id res chain seq x y z
N MET A 1 -55.77 30.34 56.82
CA MET A 1 -55.05 31.41 56.10
C MET A 1 -54.62 30.83 54.76
N SER A 2 -55.49 30.69 53.76
CA SER A 2 -56.09 31.70 52.87
C SER A 2 -55.11 32.78 52.42
N GLY A 3 -54.64 32.65 51.18
CA GLY A 3 -53.82 33.62 50.46
C GLY A 3 -53.78 33.25 48.98
N GLY A 4 -54.86 33.55 48.26
CA GLY A 4 -54.93 33.40 46.82
C GLY A 4 -54.09 34.45 46.08
N SER A 5 -53.61 34.09 44.89
CA SER A 5 -53.07 35.05 43.93
C SER A 5 -53.57 34.71 42.52
N LYS A 6 -54.52 35.53 42.08
CA LYS A 6 -54.93 35.72 40.68
C LYS A 6 -53.88 36.59 39.99
N LYS A 7 -53.49 36.25 38.75
CA LYS A 7 -53.01 37.19 37.71
C LYS A 7 -53.15 36.49 36.36
N GLN A 8 -54.22 36.83 35.62
CA GLN A 8 -54.31 37.87 34.60
C GLN A 8 -53.91 37.35 33.20
N LYS A 9 -54.96 37.18 32.42
CA LYS A 9 -55.06 36.79 31.02
C LYS A 9 -54.94 38.07 30.21
N SER A 10 -53.89 38.23 29.41
CA SER A 10 -53.75 39.33 28.45
C SER A 10 -53.65 38.77 27.04
N LYS A 11 -54.73 39.02 26.29
CA LYS A 11 -54.90 38.89 24.85
C LYS A 11 -54.18 40.06 24.17
N PRO A 12 -53.53 39.87 23.02
CA PRO A 12 -53.43 40.95 22.04
C PRO A 12 -54.22 40.56 20.80
N GLU A 13 -55.31 41.29 20.57
CA GLU A 13 -55.88 41.51 19.25
C GLU A 13 -54.98 42.52 18.53
N SER A 14 -54.53 42.17 17.33
CA SER A 14 -54.18 43.15 16.31
C SER A 14 -54.59 42.59 14.96
N GLU A 15 -55.82 42.96 14.59
CA GLU A 15 -56.32 42.95 13.21
C GLU A 15 -55.45 43.92 12.40
N ASN A 16 -54.87 43.43 11.31
CA ASN A 16 -54.56 44.27 10.16
C ASN A 16 -54.58 43.39 8.89
N SER A 17 -55.79 43.24 8.35
CA SER A 17 -56.07 42.57 7.09
C SER A 17 -55.85 43.52 5.92
N ASN A 18 -54.74 43.36 5.19
CA ASN A 18 -54.63 43.78 3.80
C ASN A 18 -54.41 42.51 2.96
N GLY A 19 -55.53 41.92 2.54
CA GLY A 19 -55.55 40.77 1.64
C GLY A 19 -55.14 41.21 0.23
N LEU A 20 -53.92 40.84 -0.17
CA LEU A 20 -53.57 40.68 -1.58
C LEU A 20 -53.96 39.24 -1.97
N PRO A 21 -54.69 39.03 -3.09
CA PRO A 21 -54.98 37.71 -3.60
C PRO A 21 -53.70 37.16 -4.23
N GLY A 22 -52.86 36.55 -3.40
CA GLY A 22 -51.83 35.64 -3.87
C GLY A 22 -52.53 34.33 -4.22
N ASP A 23 -53.01 34.22 -5.46
CA ASP A 23 -53.33 32.92 -6.05
C ASP A 23 -52.08 32.05 -5.88
N ALA A 24 -52.14 31.13 -4.90
CA ALA A 24 -51.13 30.11 -4.73
C ALA A 24 -51.17 29.30 -6.02
N ILE A 25 -50.18 29.55 -6.90
CA ILE A 25 -49.91 28.68 -8.03
C ILE A 25 -49.56 27.34 -7.40
N GLU A 26 -50.55 26.46 -7.26
CA GLU A 26 -50.35 25.04 -6.99
C GLU A 26 -49.53 24.51 -8.17
N THR A 27 -48.22 24.60 -8.04
CA THR A 27 -47.29 23.93 -8.95
C THR A 27 -47.43 22.46 -8.67
N ASP A 28 -48.25 21.80 -9.49
CA ASP A 28 -48.48 20.37 -9.51
C ASP A 28 -47.19 19.67 -9.99
N THR A 29 -46.20 19.58 -9.09
CA THR A 29 -44.90 18.98 -9.39
C THR A 29 -45.07 17.47 -9.50
N LYS A 30 -44.67 16.89 -10.64
CA LYS A 30 -44.74 15.43 -10.81
C LYS A 30 -43.96 14.70 -9.72
N GLU A 31 -44.53 13.58 -9.28
CA GLU A 31 -43.86 12.65 -8.36
C GLU A 31 -42.58 12.06 -8.98
N SER A 32 -41.64 11.69 -8.11
CA SER A 32 -40.40 11.01 -8.49
C SER A 32 -40.71 9.72 -9.26
N GLY A 33 -40.06 9.53 -10.41
CA GLY A 33 -40.26 8.36 -11.24
C GLY A 33 -39.81 7.07 -10.57
N ARG A 34 -40.51 5.95 -10.84
CA ARG A 34 -40.19 4.62 -10.29
C ARG A 34 -38.80 4.09 -10.67
N TRP A 35 -38.15 4.68 -11.66
CA TRP A 35 -36.78 4.35 -12.09
C TRP A 35 -35.70 4.92 -11.17
N VAL A 36 -36.00 5.94 -10.37
CA VAL A 36 -34.99 6.65 -9.57
C VAL A 36 -34.23 5.71 -8.62
N PRO A 37 -34.89 4.85 -7.81
CA PRO A 37 -34.18 3.89 -6.96
C PRO A 37 -33.30 2.90 -7.73
N GLY A 38 -33.71 2.52 -8.95
CA GLY A 38 -32.95 1.63 -9.83
C GLY A 38 -31.65 2.27 -10.32
N ILE A 39 -31.70 3.54 -10.76
CA ILE A 39 -30.52 4.31 -11.16
C ILE A 39 -29.55 4.46 -9.98
N ILE A 40 -30.08 4.81 -8.80
CA ILE A 40 -29.27 5.00 -7.59
C ILE A 40 -28.56 3.69 -7.20
N SER A 41 -29.30 2.57 -7.20
CA SER A 41 -28.74 1.24 -6.87
C SER A 41 -27.62 0.84 -7.83
N GLU A 42 -27.80 1.07 -9.14
CA GLU A 42 -26.78 0.78 -10.16
C GLU A 42 -25.48 1.56 -9.91
N PHE A 43 -25.59 2.86 -9.61
CA PHE A 43 -24.43 3.70 -9.31
C PHE A 43 -23.72 3.28 -8.02
N VAL A 44 -24.47 2.95 -6.98
CA VAL A 44 -23.95 2.46 -5.70
C VAL A 44 -23.20 1.14 -5.90
N GLU A 45 -23.79 0.18 -6.60
CA GLU A 45 -23.13 -1.10 -6.89
C GLU A 45 -21.84 -0.93 -7.71
N ASN A 46 -21.88 -0.09 -8.74
CA ASN A 46 -20.72 0.20 -9.58
C ASN A 46 -19.61 0.86 -8.78
N PHE A 47 -19.96 1.78 -7.87
CA PHE A 47 -18.99 2.39 -6.97
C PHE A 47 -18.36 1.34 -6.03
N GLN A 48 -19.17 0.48 -5.40
CA GLN A 48 -18.70 -0.55 -4.48
C GLN A 48 -17.78 -1.58 -5.17
N LYS A 49 -18.13 -2.01 -6.39
CA LYS A 49 -17.30 -2.93 -7.19
C LYS A 49 -15.91 -2.35 -7.48
N ASN A 50 -15.83 -1.04 -7.72
CA ASN A 50 -14.58 -0.34 -8.03
C ASN A 50 -13.80 0.12 -6.79
N ASN A 51 -14.44 0.11 -5.61
CA ASN A 51 -13.87 0.63 -4.36
C ASN A 51 -14.07 -0.37 -3.21
N ALA A 52 -13.73 -1.64 -3.44
CA ALA A 52 -13.90 -2.71 -2.46
C ALA A 52 -13.28 -2.33 -1.10
N GLY A 53 -14.07 -2.41 -0.04
CA GLY A 53 -13.64 -2.10 1.34
C GLY A 53 -13.56 -0.61 1.69
N LYS A 54 -13.94 0.29 0.79
CA LYS A 54 -13.98 1.73 1.04
C LYS A 54 -15.41 2.22 1.21
N CYS A 55 -15.64 3.06 2.20
CA CYS A 55 -16.90 3.79 2.32
C CYS A 55 -16.96 4.86 1.23
N PHE A 56 -18.17 5.34 0.92
CA PHE A 56 -18.33 6.41 -0.06
C PHE A 56 -17.58 7.68 0.39
N ILE A 57 -17.57 7.94 1.70
CA ILE A 57 -16.87 9.04 2.34
C ILE A 57 -15.83 8.44 3.30
N ASN A 58 -14.55 8.45 2.92
CA ASN A 58 -13.46 7.95 3.79
C ASN A 58 -12.69 9.07 4.49
N ASN A 59 -12.70 10.27 3.93
CA ASN A 59 -11.99 11.43 4.46
C ASN A 59 -12.71 12.71 4.00
N VAL A 60 -12.40 13.81 4.67
CA VAL A 60 -13.07 15.11 4.50
C VAL A 60 -12.18 16.11 3.77
N SER A 61 -11.30 15.60 2.91
CA SER A 61 -10.45 16.47 2.09
C SER A 61 -11.27 17.21 1.03
N ALA A 62 -10.73 18.33 0.53
CA ALA A 62 -11.35 19.04 -0.58
C ALA A 62 -11.48 18.15 -1.83
N GLU A 63 -10.53 17.24 -2.04
CA GLU A 63 -10.56 16.27 -3.14
C GLU A 63 -11.70 15.27 -2.97
N ASP A 64 -11.92 14.74 -1.77
CA ASP A 64 -13.01 13.80 -1.50
C ASP A 64 -14.38 14.48 -1.59
N THR A 65 -14.46 15.74 -1.19
CA THR A 65 -15.67 16.56 -1.34
C THR A 65 -16.05 16.74 -2.81
N GLU A 66 -15.06 16.97 -3.70
CA GLU A 66 -15.31 17.08 -5.13
C GLU A 66 -15.72 15.72 -5.74
N LYS A 67 -15.12 14.61 -5.32
CA LYS A 67 -15.54 13.26 -5.75
C LYS A 67 -16.99 12.96 -5.38
N VAL A 68 -17.41 13.32 -4.15
CA VAL A 68 -18.79 13.17 -3.70
C VAL A 68 -19.74 13.99 -4.57
N LYS A 69 -19.36 15.23 -4.90
CA LYS A 69 -20.12 16.09 -5.81
C LYS A 69 -20.22 15.51 -7.21
N GLU A 70 -19.11 15.07 -7.80
CA GLU A 70 -19.08 14.44 -9.13
C GLU A 70 -19.98 13.20 -9.21
N PHE A 71 -19.96 12.37 -8.16
CA PHE A 71 -20.81 11.19 -8.06
C PHE A 71 -22.30 11.55 -8.10
N TYR A 72 -22.75 12.48 -7.25
CA TYR A 72 -24.16 12.87 -7.23
C TYR A 72 -24.59 13.64 -8.48
N VAL A 73 -23.71 14.46 -9.06
CA VAL A 73 -23.95 15.12 -10.36
C VAL A 73 -24.17 14.07 -11.45
N SER A 74 -23.40 12.99 -11.44
CA SER A 74 -23.53 11.89 -12.41
C SER A 74 -24.86 11.14 -12.25
N ILE A 75 -25.29 10.86 -11.01
CA ILE A 75 -26.62 10.29 -10.73
C ILE A 75 -27.73 11.20 -11.22
N ASN A 76 -27.68 12.49 -10.84
CA ASN A 76 -28.71 13.46 -11.20
C ASN A 76 -28.83 13.65 -12.71
N LYS A 77 -27.71 13.62 -13.43
CA LYS A 77 -27.70 13.65 -14.89
C LYS A 77 -28.43 12.43 -15.48
N LYS A 78 -28.21 11.24 -14.92
CA LYS A 78 -28.90 10.02 -15.38
C LYS A 78 -30.39 10.02 -15.07
N ILE A 79 -30.77 10.55 -13.91
CA ILE A 79 -32.18 10.76 -13.55
C ILE A 79 -32.83 11.73 -14.53
N GLU A 80 -32.18 12.85 -14.85
CA GLU A 80 -32.69 13.85 -15.81
C GLU A 80 -32.84 13.30 -17.23
N GLU A 81 -31.84 12.55 -17.72
CA GLU A 81 -31.90 11.85 -19.01
C GLU A 81 -33.11 10.90 -19.07
N ARG A 82 -33.37 10.18 -17.96
CA ARG A 82 -34.51 9.26 -17.89
C ARG A 82 -35.85 10.01 -17.77
N ASN A 83 -35.92 11.05 -16.94
CA ASN A 83 -37.09 11.92 -16.81
C ASN A 83 -37.50 12.49 -18.18
N THR A 84 -36.53 12.97 -18.97
CA THR A 84 -36.77 13.48 -20.33
C THR A 84 -37.38 12.40 -21.24
N THR A 85 -36.88 11.16 -21.17
CA THR A 85 -37.37 10.03 -21.96
C THR A 85 -38.81 9.64 -21.59
N GLU A 86 -39.18 9.81 -20.32
CA GLU A 86 -40.51 9.48 -19.77
C GLU A 86 -41.50 10.67 -19.87
N GLY A 87 -41.15 11.73 -20.61
CA GLY A 87 -42.04 12.86 -20.86
C GLY A 87 -42.16 13.86 -19.70
N TYR A 88 -41.19 13.91 -18.79
CA TYR A 88 -41.06 14.99 -17.82
C TYR A 88 -40.48 16.23 -18.52
N SER A 89 -40.91 17.42 -18.13
CA SER A 89 -40.49 18.68 -18.77
C SER A 89 -40.46 19.83 -17.77
N GLY A 90 -39.63 20.84 -18.02
CA GLY A 90 -39.53 22.00 -17.15
C GLY A 90 -39.08 21.62 -15.74
N LEU A 91 -39.83 22.04 -14.72
CA LEU A 91 -39.52 21.74 -13.31
C LEU A 91 -39.63 20.24 -12.98
N ASP A 92 -40.40 19.47 -13.75
CA ASP A 92 -40.51 18.03 -13.55
C ASP A 92 -39.16 17.33 -13.78
N LEU A 93 -38.26 17.89 -14.58
CA LEU A 93 -36.93 17.28 -14.79
C LEU A 93 -36.11 17.17 -13.49
N GLU A 94 -36.44 17.97 -12.48
CA GLU A 94 -35.84 17.91 -11.15
C GLU A 94 -36.45 16.81 -10.25
N ALA A 95 -37.54 16.17 -10.67
CA ALA A 95 -38.21 15.13 -9.89
C ALA A 95 -37.25 13.95 -9.64
N GLY A 96 -37.01 13.67 -8.36
CA GLY A 96 -36.12 12.60 -7.91
C GLY A 96 -34.63 12.92 -7.91
N LYS A 97 -34.19 14.12 -8.33
CA LYS A 97 -32.77 14.51 -8.20
C LYS A 97 -32.37 14.65 -6.73
N ILE A 98 -31.18 14.17 -6.41
CA ILE A 98 -30.58 14.25 -5.09
C ILE A 98 -30.01 15.65 -4.86
N LYS A 99 -30.42 16.30 -3.78
CA LYS A 99 -29.89 17.62 -3.36
C LYS A 99 -28.50 17.47 -2.72
N TYR A 100 -27.50 17.15 -3.56
CA TYR A 100 -26.14 16.82 -3.10
C TYR A 100 -25.46 17.94 -2.29
N ILE A 101 -25.85 19.20 -2.49
CA ILE A 101 -25.36 20.33 -1.69
C ILE A 101 -25.56 20.08 -0.20
N ASN A 102 -26.66 19.44 0.21
CA ASN A 102 -26.90 19.10 1.62
C ASN A 102 -25.87 18.10 2.16
N TYR A 103 -25.48 17.13 1.33
CA TYR A 103 -24.42 16.17 1.69
C TYR A 103 -23.07 16.88 1.84
N ILE A 104 -22.76 17.80 0.94
CA ILE A 104 -21.53 18.61 1.00
C ILE A 104 -21.50 19.47 2.27
N PHE A 105 -22.62 20.08 2.66
CA PHE A 105 -22.70 20.85 3.91
C PHE A 105 -22.42 19.98 5.14
N ILE A 106 -23.02 18.78 5.20
CA ILE A 106 -22.75 17.85 6.31
C ILE A 106 -21.27 17.43 6.34
N LEU A 107 -20.65 17.24 5.18
CA LEU A 107 -19.21 16.95 5.09
C LEU A 107 -18.37 18.13 5.56
N GLN A 108 -18.73 19.36 5.22
CA GLN A 108 -18.03 20.54 5.71
C GLN A 108 -18.18 20.70 7.22
N GLU A 109 -19.36 20.41 7.78
CA GLU A 109 -19.56 20.36 9.24
C GLU A 109 -18.66 19.31 9.89
N TRP A 110 -18.56 18.12 9.28
CA TRP A 110 -17.65 17.08 9.73
C TRP A 110 -16.19 17.52 9.67
N ALA A 111 -15.76 18.14 8.56
CA ALA A 111 -14.41 18.68 8.42
C ALA A 111 -14.10 19.72 9.51
N ALA A 112 -15.07 20.57 9.84
CA ALA A 112 -14.93 21.57 10.90
C ALA A 112 -14.79 20.93 12.29
N ILE A 113 -15.52 19.84 12.55
CA ILE A 113 -15.38 19.07 13.80
C ILE A 113 -13.98 18.46 13.88
N VAL A 114 -13.51 17.82 12.81
CA VAL A 114 -12.15 17.24 12.74
C VAL A 114 -11.07 18.31 12.88
N ALA A 115 -11.24 19.48 12.26
CA ALA A 115 -10.31 20.60 12.39
C ALA A 115 -10.22 21.15 13.81
N ARG A 116 -11.31 21.01 14.60
CA ARG A 116 -11.39 21.41 16.01
C ARG A 116 -11.10 20.27 16.98
N ALA A 117 -10.53 19.16 16.50
CA ALA A 117 -10.27 17.99 17.33
C ALA A 117 -9.35 18.26 18.53
N THR A 118 -8.48 19.27 18.44
CA THR A 118 -7.62 19.69 19.57
C THR A 118 -8.35 20.50 20.64
N GLU A 119 -9.53 21.04 20.33
CA GLU A 119 -10.31 21.92 21.21
C GLU A 119 -11.54 21.23 21.81
N THR A 120 -11.93 20.08 21.27
CA THR A 120 -13.18 19.39 21.59
C THR A 120 -12.87 18.12 22.38
N THR A 121 -13.66 17.82 23.40
CA THR A 121 -13.51 16.54 24.11
C THR A 121 -13.95 15.37 23.23
N LEU A 122 -13.44 14.16 23.49
CA LEU A 122 -13.83 12.97 22.73
C LEU A 122 -15.34 12.74 22.78
N ASP A 123 -15.96 12.91 23.94
CA ASP A 123 -17.40 12.71 24.14
C ASP A 123 -18.22 13.72 23.33
N GLU A 124 -17.82 15.00 23.32
CA GLU A 124 -18.47 16.04 22.50
C GLU A 124 -18.31 15.74 21.00
N ALA A 125 -17.13 15.32 20.56
CA ALA A 125 -16.89 14.92 19.18
C ALA A 125 -17.76 13.73 18.75
N GLN A 126 -17.92 12.74 19.65
CA GLN A 126 -18.81 11.60 19.45
C GLN A 126 -20.27 12.01 19.32
N GLN A 127 -20.75 12.90 20.18
CA GLN A 127 -22.12 13.41 20.09
C GLN A 127 -22.36 14.18 18.79
N LEU A 128 -21.42 15.04 18.38
CA LEU A 128 -21.52 15.81 17.14
C LEU A 128 -21.52 14.89 15.90
N PHE A 129 -20.65 13.88 15.89
CA PHE A 129 -20.60 12.90 14.81
C PHE A 129 -21.85 12.02 14.75
N GLN A 130 -22.39 11.57 15.89
CA GLN A 130 -23.67 10.87 15.92
C GLN A 130 -24.79 11.73 15.32
N GLY A 131 -24.82 13.03 15.64
CA GLY A 131 -25.76 13.97 15.03
C GLY A 131 -25.61 14.09 13.51
N ILE A 132 -24.38 14.02 12.99
CA ILE A 132 -24.08 13.98 11.56
C ILE A 132 -24.54 12.67 10.92
N GLN A 133 -24.25 11.53 11.55
CA GLN A 133 -24.66 10.22 11.05
C GLN A 133 -26.19 10.10 10.97
N GLU A 134 -26.91 10.61 11.97
CA GLU A 134 -28.36 10.62 11.96
C GLU A 134 -28.93 11.44 10.79
N ARG A 135 -28.35 12.63 10.54
CA ARG A 135 -28.76 13.47 9.40
C ARG A 135 -28.47 12.79 8.06
N LEU A 136 -27.31 12.18 7.91
CA LEU A 136 -26.97 11.44 6.68
C LEU A 136 -27.85 10.23 6.48
N ARG A 137 -28.10 9.44 7.53
CA ARG A 137 -28.99 8.28 7.44
C ARG A 137 -30.38 8.69 6.97
N LYS A 138 -30.94 9.74 7.56
CA LYS A 138 -32.24 10.27 7.13
C LYS A 138 -32.21 10.72 5.66
N MET A 139 -31.15 11.40 5.24
CA MET A 139 -31.02 11.81 3.83
C MET A 139 -30.86 10.62 2.90
N ASP A 140 -30.14 9.59 3.32
CA ASP A 140 -29.97 8.35 2.55
C ASP A 140 -31.32 7.64 2.37
N GLU A 141 -32.11 7.53 3.45
CA GLU A 141 -33.47 7.02 3.42
C GLU A 141 -34.37 7.85 2.48
N ASP A 142 -34.37 9.18 2.62
CA ASP A 142 -35.18 10.10 1.79
C ASP A 142 -34.82 10.01 0.30
N ASN A 143 -33.58 9.61 -0.03
CA ASN A 143 -33.09 9.48 -1.40
C ASN A 143 -32.99 8.02 -1.89
N ASN A 144 -33.51 7.04 -1.16
CA ASN A 144 -33.44 5.61 -1.51
C ASN A 144 -31.98 5.09 -1.70
N LEU A 145 -31.03 5.62 -0.94
CA LEU A 145 -29.67 5.10 -0.86
C LEU A 145 -29.63 3.90 0.11
N PRO A 146 -28.73 2.91 -0.11
CA PRO A 146 -28.61 1.78 0.80
C PRO A 146 -28.21 2.17 2.21
N GLU A 147 -28.65 1.38 3.19
CA GLU A 147 -28.27 1.58 4.59
C GLU A 147 -26.74 1.51 4.76
N GLY A 148 -26.18 2.48 5.48
CA GLY A 148 -24.74 2.56 5.71
C GLY A 148 -23.90 3.07 4.52
N TRP A 149 -24.53 3.65 3.49
CA TRP A 149 -23.84 4.18 2.30
C TRP A 149 -22.84 5.31 2.63
N SER A 150 -23.24 6.30 3.42
CA SER A 150 -22.52 7.58 3.53
C SER A 150 -21.32 7.58 4.48
N LEU A 151 -21.50 7.31 5.79
CA LEU A 151 -20.43 7.39 6.79
C LEU A 151 -20.42 6.15 7.70
N ASN A 152 -19.26 5.50 7.78
CA ASN A 152 -19.03 4.40 8.72
C ASN A 152 -18.70 4.93 10.11
N SER A 153 -19.30 4.33 11.14
CA SER A 153 -19.01 4.64 12.54
C SER A 153 -17.54 4.40 12.91
N ALA A 154 -16.83 3.52 12.20
CA ALA A 154 -15.40 3.30 12.39
C ALA A 154 -14.54 4.57 12.15
N LEU A 155 -15.03 5.55 11.37
CA LEU A 155 -14.27 6.78 11.12
C LEU A 155 -14.03 7.59 12.40
N ILE A 156 -14.93 7.53 13.40
CA ILE A 156 -14.68 8.23 14.65
C ILE A 156 -13.65 7.53 15.54
N THR A 157 -13.53 6.21 15.43
CA THR A 157 -12.50 5.46 16.15
C THR A 157 -11.14 5.58 15.47
N ASP A 158 -11.12 5.75 14.15
CA ASP A 158 -9.90 5.91 13.36
C ASP A 158 -9.34 7.33 13.37
N ILE A 159 -10.21 8.34 13.49
CA ILE A 159 -9.77 9.69 13.79
C ILE A 159 -9.18 9.61 15.19
N ASN A 160 -7.85 9.67 15.23
CA ASN A 160 -7.04 9.63 16.41
C ASN A 160 -7.29 10.91 17.23
N TRP A 161 -8.48 11.01 17.86
CA TRP A 161 -9.01 12.17 18.58
C TRP A 161 -8.13 12.62 19.73
N MET A 162 -7.10 11.86 20.07
CA MET A 162 -5.92 12.35 20.75
C MET A 162 -4.73 11.57 20.22
N GLN A 163 -3.81 12.22 19.52
CA GLN A 163 -2.43 12.33 20.01
C GLN A 163 -1.80 13.60 19.45
N PRO A 164 -1.90 14.74 20.15
CA PRO A 164 -0.85 15.74 20.06
C PRO A 164 0.48 15.04 20.38
N HIS A 165 1.53 15.41 19.67
CA HIS A 165 2.92 14.99 19.89
C HIS A 165 3.43 15.34 21.30
N GLY A 166 2.96 14.63 22.34
CA GLY A 166 3.28 14.88 23.74
C GLY A 166 3.39 13.59 24.54
N ASP A 167 4.45 12.83 24.29
CA ASP A 167 5.34 12.11 25.22
C ASP A 167 4.84 11.43 26.52
N ALA A 168 3.55 11.30 26.81
CA ALA A 168 3.13 10.71 28.08
C ALA A 168 1.75 10.08 28.02
N PHE A 169 1.59 8.95 27.32
CA PHE A 169 0.82 7.79 27.80
C PHE A 169 1.16 6.61 26.87
N GLY A 170 1.60 5.51 27.47
CA GLY A 170 2.15 4.36 26.75
C GLY A 170 1.21 3.86 25.67
N TYR A 171 1.78 3.52 24.52
CA TYR A 171 1.06 2.80 23.49
C TYR A 171 0.48 1.50 24.08
N ASP A 172 -0.76 1.17 23.74
CA ASP A 172 -1.23 -0.19 23.98
C ASP A 172 -0.39 -1.18 23.16
N PHE A 173 -0.25 -2.39 23.68
CA PHE A 173 0.63 -3.41 23.10
C PHE A 173 0.24 -3.78 21.66
N GLN A 174 -1.06 -3.73 21.32
CA GLN A 174 -1.53 -4.09 19.98
C GLN A 174 -1.22 -2.99 18.97
N SER A 175 -1.41 -1.72 19.34
CA SER A 175 -1.02 -0.56 18.55
C SER A 175 0.49 -0.51 18.30
N LEU A 176 1.32 -0.81 19.31
CA LEU A 176 2.76 -0.95 19.11
C LEU A 176 3.10 -2.10 18.18
N LYS A 177 2.45 -3.25 18.36
CA LYS A 177 2.69 -4.43 17.54
C LYS A 177 2.28 -4.22 16.08
N LEU A 178 1.23 -3.43 15.84
CA LEU A 178 0.78 -3.02 14.52
C LEU A 178 1.77 -2.03 13.88
N LYS A 179 2.16 -1.00 14.63
CA LYS A 179 3.10 0.04 14.18
C LYS A 179 4.55 -0.47 14.04
N SER A 180 4.90 -1.56 14.73
CA SER A 180 6.20 -2.22 14.60
C SER A 180 6.25 -3.23 13.46
N ARG A 181 5.16 -3.43 12.69
CA ARG A 181 5.17 -4.32 11.53
C ARG A 181 6.14 -3.77 10.47
N PRO A 182 6.93 -4.63 9.80
CA PRO A 182 7.70 -4.21 8.64
C PRO A 182 6.77 -3.55 7.62
N VAL A 183 7.06 -2.29 7.26
CA VAL A 183 6.24 -1.53 6.29
C VAL A 183 6.51 -2.07 4.89
N HIS A 184 5.87 -3.19 4.56
CA HIS A 184 5.57 -3.57 3.20
C HIS A 184 4.25 -2.88 2.83
N ASN A 185 4.16 -2.23 1.67
CA ASN A 185 3.08 -1.27 1.41
C ASN A 185 1.72 -1.92 1.67
N GLU A 186 0.85 -1.26 2.44
CA GLU A 186 -0.50 -1.76 2.79
C GLU A 186 -1.38 -2.08 1.57
N ASN A 187 -0.98 -1.62 0.38
CA ASN A 187 -1.61 -1.88 -0.91
C ASN A 187 -1.04 -3.10 -1.67
N GLU A 188 -0.06 -3.82 -1.12
CA GLU A 188 0.53 -4.99 -1.76
C GLU A 188 -0.27 -6.24 -1.44
N GLU A 189 -0.69 -6.97 -2.48
CA GLU A 189 -1.30 -8.29 -2.32
C GLU A 189 -0.35 -9.20 -1.53
N VAL A 190 -0.78 -9.63 -0.35
CA VAL A 190 -0.04 -10.57 0.50
C VAL A 190 -0.71 -11.94 0.45
N LYS A 191 0.09 -12.98 0.21
CA LYS A 191 -0.38 -14.36 0.22
C LYS A 191 0.44 -15.22 1.17
N VAL A 192 -0.21 -15.81 2.16
CA VAL A 192 0.41 -16.83 3.01
C VAL A 192 0.46 -18.16 2.24
N LEU A 193 1.67 -18.67 1.99
CA LEU A 193 1.86 -19.91 1.22
C LEU A 193 2.02 -21.12 2.13
N PHE A 194 2.69 -20.94 3.26
CA PHE A 194 2.94 -21.99 4.23
C PHE A 194 2.92 -21.42 5.65
N TRP A 195 2.61 -22.26 6.64
CA TRP A 195 2.73 -21.91 8.05
C TRP A 195 3.25 -23.08 8.89
N TRP A 196 3.77 -22.79 10.08
CA TRP A 196 4.30 -23.80 10.98
C TRP A 196 4.42 -23.33 12.43
N ASN A 197 4.52 -24.29 13.35
CA ASN A 197 4.73 -24.02 14.76
C ASN A 197 6.23 -23.85 15.11
N VAL A 198 6.54 -22.77 15.83
CA VAL A 198 7.83 -22.50 16.48
C VAL A 198 7.61 -22.34 17.98
N GLY A 199 7.68 -23.46 18.70
CA GLY A 199 7.33 -23.49 20.12
C GLY A 199 5.85 -23.19 20.32
N LYS A 200 5.54 -22.08 21.00
CA LYS A 200 4.16 -21.59 21.24
C LYS A 200 3.65 -20.60 20.18
N ARG A 201 4.50 -20.16 19.26
CA ARG A 201 4.17 -19.17 18.23
C ARG A 201 4.04 -19.87 16.88
N LYS A 202 3.31 -19.29 15.93
CA LYS A 202 3.38 -19.71 14.54
C LYS A 202 4.09 -18.67 13.68
N GLU A 203 4.76 -19.17 12.65
CA GLU A 203 5.39 -18.37 11.61
C GLU A 203 4.86 -18.78 10.25
N CYS A 204 4.91 -17.84 9.32
CA CYS A 204 4.35 -17.94 7.99
C CYS A 204 5.41 -17.65 6.94
N PHE A 205 5.40 -18.39 5.82
CA PHE A 205 6.12 -18.03 4.62
C PHE A 205 5.16 -17.29 3.69
N VAL A 206 5.45 -16.01 3.48
CA VAL A 206 4.54 -15.09 2.80
C VAL A 206 5.14 -14.58 1.50
N GLN A 207 4.27 -14.35 0.53
CA GLN A 207 4.58 -13.70 -0.74
C GLN A 207 3.99 -12.29 -0.73
N TYR A 208 4.83 -11.29 -0.96
CA TYR A 208 4.42 -9.92 -1.20
C TYR A 208 4.48 -9.61 -2.70
N GLY A 209 3.38 -9.11 -3.25
CA GLY A 209 3.27 -8.73 -4.65
C GLY A 209 2.99 -9.90 -5.61
N PRO A 210 2.70 -9.58 -6.89
CA PRO A 210 2.30 -10.57 -7.90
C PRO A 210 3.46 -11.49 -8.30
N ASP A 211 3.17 -12.70 -8.77
CA ASP A 211 4.15 -13.77 -9.06
C ASP A 211 5.39 -13.31 -9.87
N SER A 212 5.20 -12.44 -10.86
CA SER A 212 6.29 -11.95 -11.72
C SER A 212 7.24 -10.95 -11.04
N ARG A 213 6.78 -10.32 -9.94
CA ARG A 213 7.48 -9.24 -9.22
C ARG A 213 7.25 -9.36 -7.71
N CYS A 214 7.33 -10.57 -7.19
CA CYS A 214 7.13 -10.82 -5.77
C CYS A 214 8.43 -10.84 -4.98
N VAL A 215 8.30 -10.71 -3.66
CA VAL A 215 9.35 -11.03 -2.69
C VAL A 215 8.78 -11.95 -1.62
N TYR A 216 9.61 -12.83 -1.04
CA TYR A 216 9.18 -13.73 0.04
C TYR A 216 9.79 -13.32 1.39
N ARG A 217 9.01 -13.51 2.46
CA ARG A 217 9.42 -13.25 3.85
C ARG A 217 8.99 -14.37 4.78
N ILE A 218 9.65 -14.43 5.94
CA ILE A 218 9.23 -15.26 7.08
C ILE A 218 8.69 -14.32 8.13
N GLU A 219 7.38 -14.37 8.36
CA GLU A 219 6.68 -13.44 9.23
C GLU A 219 5.99 -14.16 10.40
N SER A 220 5.63 -13.42 11.43
CA SER A 220 4.78 -13.91 12.52
C SER A 220 3.35 -14.14 12.01
N GLU A 221 2.65 -15.15 12.53
CA GLU A 221 1.23 -15.37 12.18
C GLU A 221 0.37 -14.13 12.48
N ASP A 222 0.69 -13.43 13.56
CA ASP A 222 -0.04 -12.23 14.01
C ASP A 222 0.02 -11.05 13.03
N TYR A 223 0.79 -11.16 11.93
CA TYR A 223 0.90 -10.15 10.90
C TYR A 223 -0.04 -10.40 9.72
N HIS A 224 -0.57 -11.63 9.57
CA HIS A 224 -1.37 -12.00 8.41
C HIS A 224 -2.53 -12.91 8.79
N ASP A 225 -3.74 -12.56 8.35
CA ASP A 225 -4.88 -13.45 8.45
C ASP A 225 -4.79 -14.53 7.36
N PHE A 226 -4.94 -15.79 7.76
CA PHE A 226 -5.02 -16.90 6.82
C PHE A 226 -5.87 -18.06 7.36
N ASP A 227 -6.45 -18.81 6.45
CA ASP A 227 -7.22 -20.01 6.76
C ASP A 227 -6.28 -21.22 6.90
N GLU A 228 -6.07 -21.68 8.14
CA GLU A 228 -5.18 -22.80 8.46
C GLU A 228 -5.54 -24.10 7.72
N MET A 229 -6.81 -24.29 7.34
CA MET A 229 -7.27 -25.48 6.62
C MET A 229 -6.93 -25.41 5.13
N LYS A 230 -6.76 -24.21 4.58
CA LYS A 230 -6.43 -23.99 3.16
C LYS A 230 -4.93 -23.82 2.94
N VAL A 231 -4.23 -23.21 3.90
CA VAL A 231 -2.78 -22.99 3.80
C VAL A 231 -2.03 -24.21 4.33
N ARG A 232 -1.08 -24.70 3.53
CA ARG A 232 -0.32 -25.91 3.88
C ARG A 232 0.51 -25.70 5.16
N GLN A 233 0.18 -26.47 6.19
CA GLN A 233 1.00 -26.57 7.39
C GLN A 233 2.27 -27.39 7.10
N ILE A 234 3.42 -26.91 7.55
CA ILE A 234 4.68 -27.65 7.52
C ILE A 234 4.96 -28.15 8.94
N ALA A 235 4.99 -29.46 9.14
CA ALA A 235 5.36 -29.99 10.44
C ALA A 235 6.85 -29.70 10.73
N THR A 236 7.13 -29.24 11.95
CA THR A 236 8.52 -29.01 12.40
C THR A 236 9.34 -30.29 12.40
N LYS A 237 8.69 -31.45 12.50
CA LYS A 237 9.30 -32.78 12.37
C LYS A 237 9.75 -33.06 10.93
N ASP A 238 8.91 -32.73 9.95
CA ASP A 238 9.20 -32.92 8.51
C ASP A 238 10.39 -32.07 8.06
N ARG A 239 10.64 -30.95 8.73
CA ARG A 239 11.82 -30.08 8.52
C ARG A 239 13.11 -30.63 9.09
N ARG A 240 12.99 -31.42 10.17
CA ARG A 240 14.11 -32.06 10.85
C ARG A 240 14.37 -33.45 10.31
N SER A 241 13.63 -33.89 9.30
CA SER A 241 13.81 -35.18 8.66
C SER A 241 15.13 -35.24 7.90
N LEU A 242 16.17 -35.50 8.68
CA LEU A 242 17.19 -36.50 8.44
C LEU A 242 16.55 -37.84 8.06
N HIS A 243 15.69 -37.88 7.03
CA HIS A 243 15.42 -39.15 6.39
C HIS A 243 16.76 -39.58 5.80
N LYS A 244 17.31 -40.68 6.34
CA LYS A 244 18.55 -41.30 5.85
C LYS A 244 18.51 -41.51 4.33
N ASN A 245 17.32 -41.60 3.76
CA ASN A 245 17.04 -41.64 2.33
C ASN A 245 16.11 -40.47 1.96
N PRO A 246 16.63 -39.33 1.48
CA PRO A 246 15.77 -38.24 1.02
C PRO A 246 14.96 -38.71 -0.20
N LYS A 247 13.65 -38.41 -0.23
CA LYS A 247 12.77 -38.71 -1.38
C LYS A 247 13.29 -38.05 -2.67
N TYR A 248 13.90 -36.87 -2.53
CA TYR A 248 14.37 -36.06 -3.65
C TYR A 248 15.88 -35.83 -3.58
N THR A 249 16.45 -35.60 -4.75
CA THR A 249 17.83 -35.18 -4.99
C THR A 249 17.85 -33.88 -5.78
N GLY A 250 19.03 -33.29 -5.96
CA GLY A 250 19.20 -32.08 -6.78
C GLY A 250 18.78 -32.25 -8.24
N LYS A 251 18.72 -33.50 -8.75
CA LYS A 251 18.24 -33.78 -10.12
C LYS A 251 16.73 -33.68 -10.26
N ASP A 252 16.01 -33.84 -9.15
CA ASP A 252 14.55 -33.81 -9.12
C ASP A 252 14.02 -32.38 -8.96
N ILE A 253 14.90 -31.41 -8.70
CA ILE A 253 14.54 -29.99 -8.60
C ILE A 253 14.24 -29.45 -10.00
N LYS A 254 12.98 -29.07 -10.24
CA LYS A 254 12.56 -28.42 -11.48
C LYS A 254 12.80 -26.92 -11.43
N LYS A 255 12.44 -26.26 -10.33
CA LYS A 255 12.58 -24.80 -10.18
C LYS A 255 12.68 -24.39 -8.71
N ILE A 256 13.48 -23.37 -8.42
CA ILE A 256 13.44 -22.63 -7.15
C ILE A 256 12.52 -21.45 -7.37
N LEU A 257 11.43 -21.39 -6.62
CA LEU A 257 10.40 -20.37 -6.75
C LEU A 257 10.69 -19.16 -5.87
N GLY A 258 11.24 -19.38 -4.67
CA GLY A 258 11.42 -18.33 -3.70
C GLY A 258 12.45 -18.63 -2.62
N VAL A 259 12.99 -17.56 -2.02
CA VAL A 259 13.86 -17.63 -0.84
C VAL A 259 13.37 -16.57 0.14
N ALA A 260 13.21 -16.97 1.40
CA ALA A 260 12.96 -16.04 2.50
C ALA A 260 13.89 -16.34 3.67
N TRP A 261 14.23 -15.32 4.43
CA TRP A 261 15.01 -15.47 5.66
C TRP A 261 14.43 -14.58 6.75
N ARG A 262 14.64 -14.99 7.99
CA ARG A 262 14.29 -14.18 9.16
C ARG A 262 15.40 -13.16 9.38
N SER A 263 15.10 -11.89 9.18
CA SER A 263 16.12 -10.87 9.40
C SER A 263 16.53 -10.81 10.88
N PRO A 264 17.84 -10.74 11.18
CA PRO A 264 18.31 -10.40 12.52
C PRO A 264 17.98 -8.96 12.92
N ASP A 265 17.91 -8.05 11.95
CA ASP A 265 17.61 -6.63 12.15
C ASP A 265 16.77 -6.15 10.95
N GLU A 266 15.47 -6.04 11.18
CA GLU A 266 14.49 -5.66 10.16
C GLU A 266 14.68 -4.22 9.64
N TYR A 267 15.42 -3.38 10.38
CA TYR A 267 15.67 -1.98 10.01
C TYR A 267 16.94 -1.80 9.16
N ASP A 268 17.75 -2.84 8.98
CA ASP A 268 18.95 -2.74 8.17
C ASP A 268 18.59 -2.53 6.68
N PRO A 269 19.09 -1.48 6.01
CA PRO A 269 18.80 -1.25 4.59
C PRO A 269 19.36 -2.32 3.64
N ASP A 270 20.38 -3.07 4.04
CA ASP A 270 20.97 -4.19 3.28
C ASP A 270 20.69 -5.54 3.93
N GLN A 271 19.42 -5.94 3.91
CA GLN A 271 18.95 -7.25 4.39
C GLN A 271 19.69 -8.46 3.78
N LEU A 272 20.23 -8.31 2.56
CA LEU A 272 20.94 -9.37 1.85
C LEU A 272 22.30 -9.69 2.48
N GLN A 273 22.87 -8.77 3.27
CA GLN A 273 24.18 -8.99 3.88
C GLN A 273 24.19 -10.20 4.82
N TYR A 274 23.07 -10.48 5.50
CA TYR A 274 22.97 -11.57 6.49
C TYR A 274 22.98 -12.97 5.88
N ILE A 275 22.67 -13.08 4.59
CA ILE A 275 22.67 -14.36 3.87
C ILE A 275 23.80 -14.45 2.83
N ARG A 276 24.67 -13.44 2.74
CA ARG A 276 25.79 -13.42 1.80
C ARG A 276 26.74 -14.59 2.07
N PRO A 277 27.05 -15.45 1.08
CA PRO A 277 27.97 -16.55 1.27
C PRO A 277 29.37 -16.02 1.61
N PRO A 278 30.13 -16.71 2.48
CA PRO A 278 31.50 -16.33 2.79
C PRO A 278 32.38 -16.25 1.54
N GLU A 279 33.30 -15.28 1.54
CA GLU A 279 34.39 -15.25 0.57
C GLU A 279 35.28 -16.49 0.71
N ARG A 280 36.01 -16.87 -0.35
CA ARG A 280 36.78 -18.14 -0.49
C ARG A 280 37.64 -18.56 0.72
N LYS A 281 37.98 -17.64 1.63
CA LYS A 281 38.82 -17.88 2.80
C LYS A 281 38.07 -18.46 4.01
N TYR A 282 36.74 -18.32 4.07
CA TYR A 282 35.94 -18.80 5.20
C TYR A 282 35.14 -20.04 4.80
N THR A 283 35.04 -21.01 5.70
CA THR A 283 34.17 -22.15 5.47
C THR A 283 32.76 -21.79 5.91
N THR A 284 31.74 -22.44 5.33
CA THR A 284 30.34 -22.25 5.76
C THR A 284 30.09 -22.73 7.20
N LYS A 285 31.08 -23.34 7.86
CA LYS A 285 30.98 -23.75 9.27
C LYS A 285 31.28 -22.59 10.24
N ASP A 286 31.97 -21.56 9.75
CA ASP A 286 32.42 -20.43 10.56
C ASP A 286 31.40 -19.27 10.57
N VAL A 287 30.32 -19.40 9.78
CA VAL A 287 29.31 -18.36 9.59
C VAL A 287 27.95 -18.90 10.05
N SER A 288 27.36 -18.22 11.02
CA SER A 288 25.97 -18.44 11.39
C SER A 288 25.07 -17.66 10.44
N PHE A 289 24.15 -18.36 9.80
CA PHE A 289 23.15 -17.73 8.94
C PHE A 289 21.82 -17.63 9.66
N PRO A 290 21.03 -16.58 9.38
CA PRO A 290 19.66 -16.54 9.84
C PRO A 290 18.87 -17.72 9.30
N ARG A 291 17.75 -18.01 9.97
CA ARG A 291 16.80 -18.99 9.46
C ARG A 291 16.42 -18.63 8.03
N THR A 292 16.64 -19.55 7.11
CA THR A 292 16.41 -19.35 5.67
C THR A 292 15.62 -20.54 5.14
N GLU A 293 14.56 -20.25 4.40
CA GLU A 293 13.64 -21.21 3.80
C GLU A 293 13.62 -21.01 2.27
N VAL A 294 13.56 -22.11 1.53
CA VAL A 294 13.66 -22.17 0.07
C VAL A 294 12.42 -22.86 -0.46
N TYR A 295 11.65 -22.16 -1.30
CA TYR A 295 10.43 -22.66 -1.91
C TYR A 295 10.76 -23.33 -3.25
N ILE A 296 10.49 -24.62 -3.39
CA ILE A 296 10.98 -25.48 -4.47
C ILE A 296 9.82 -26.20 -5.16
N LEU A 297 9.85 -26.21 -6.49
CA LEU A 297 9.04 -27.07 -7.35
C LEU A 297 9.87 -28.24 -7.84
N PHE A 298 9.40 -29.47 -7.60
CA PHE A 298 10.01 -30.70 -8.06
C PHE A 298 9.48 -31.14 -9.44
N ALA A 299 10.20 -32.07 -10.07
CA ALA A 299 9.89 -32.58 -11.41
C ALA A 299 8.53 -33.32 -11.47
N ASP A 300 8.12 -33.93 -10.36
CA ASP A 300 6.81 -34.58 -10.19
C ASP A 300 5.65 -33.58 -9.97
N GLY A 301 5.95 -32.28 -9.91
CA GLY A 301 4.96 -31.22 -9.67
C GLY A 301 4.78 -30.86 -8.19
N GLU A 302 5.42 -31.57 -7.26
CA GLU A 302 5.30 -31.27 -5.84
C GLU A 302 5.97 -29.94 -5.46
N LEU A 303 5.31 -29.22 -4.54
CA LEU A 303 5.74 -27.92 -4.04
C LEU A 303 6.12 -28.03 -2.57
N LEU A 304 7.40 -27.85 -2.24
CA LEU A 304 7.89 -27.95 -0.85
C LEU A 304 8.65 -26.70 -0.42
N LEU A 305 8.62 -26.46 0.88
CA LEU A 305 9.45 -25.44 1.53
C LEU A 305 10.53 -26.13 2.36
N GLU A 306 11.78 -25.94 1.95
CA GLU A 306 12.95 -26.57 2.54
C GLU A 306 13.82 -25.56 3.28
N ALA A 307 14.30 -25.96 4.46
CA ALA A 307 15.28 -25.16 5.18
C ALA A 307 16.62 -25.15 4.40
N ARG A 308 17.43 -24.10 4.58
CA ARG A 308 18.78 -23.98 3.97
C ARG A 308 19.62 -25.26 4.09
N GLY A 309 19.62 -25.91 5.25
CA GLY A 309 20.34 -27.17 5.46
C GLY A 309 19.78 -28.34 4.64
N GLY A 310 18.47 -28.39 4.41
CA GLY A 310 17.82 -29.35 3.51
C GLY A 310 18.23 -29.09 2.06
N PHE A 311 18.16 -27.84 1.62
CA PHE A 311 18.58 -27.43 0.28
C PHE A 311 20.07 -27.70 -0.01
N GLN A 312 20.95 -27.47 0.98
CA GLN A 312 22.37 -27.83 0.90
C GLN A 312 22.59 -29.34 0.70
N ARG A 313 21.74 -30.20 1.27
CA ARG A 313 21.80 -31.65 1.07
C ARG A 313 21.28 -32.05 -0.30
N LEU A 314 20.15 -31.49 -0.74
CA LEU A 314 19.58 -31.74 -2.05
C LEU A 314 20.59 -31.46 -3.17
N THR A 315 21.29 -30.33 -3.08
CA THR A 315 22.32 -29.93 -4.06
C THR A 315 23.66 -30.66 -3.91
N GLY A 316 23.90 -31.34 -2.79
CA GLY A 316 25.16 -32.03 -2.48
C GLY A 316 26.40 -31.13 -2.32
N ARG A 317 26.27 -29.80 -2.52
CA ARG A 317 27.38 -28.84 -2.54
C ARG A 317 27.01 -27.59 -1.74
N ARG A 318 27.37 -27.54 -0.46
CA ARG A 318 26.99 -26.47 0.47
C ARG A 318 27.25 -25.05 -0.05
N ILE A 319 28.48 -24.77 -0.50
CA ILE A 319 28.86 -23.44 -1.01
C ILE A 319 28.06 -23.06 -2.27
N LEU A 320 27.79 -24.03 -3.14
CA LEU A 320 26.99 -23.79 -4.34
C LEU A 320 25.54 -23.47 -3.96
N ALA A 321 24.96 -24.24 -3.05
CA ALA A 321 23.61 -24.01 -2.54
C ALA A 321 23.46 -22.61 -1.93
N ASP A 322 24.43 -22.20 -1.12
CA ASP A 322 24.44 -20.88 -0.48
C ASP A 322 24.54 -19.75 -1.51
N ARG A 323 25.35 -19.93 -2.56
CA ARG A 323 25.40 -18.99 -3.69
C ARG A 323 24.08 -18.93 -4.43
N MET A 324 23.42 -20.06 -4.67
CA MET A 324 22.10 -20.10 -5.31
C MET A 324 21.04 -19.37 -4.46
N ILE A 325 21.02 -19.60 -3.15
CA ILE A 325 20.15 -18.89 -2.20
C ILE A 325 20.37 -17.38 -2.32
N TYR A 326 21.62 -16.93 -2.25
CA TYR A 326 21.95 -15.51 -2.32
C TYR A 326 21.59 -14.89 -3.67
N THR A 327 21.95 -15.53 -4.78
CA THR A 327 21.63 -15.03 -6.13
C THR A 327 20.13 -14.95 -6.34
N MET A 328 19.35 -15.93 -5.87
CA MET A 328 17.89 -15.88 -5.96
C MET A 328 17.32 -14.75 -5.11
N ALA A 329 17.75 -14.62 -3.86
CA ALA A 329 17.31 -13.54 -2.98
C ALA A 329 17.64 -12.15 -3.56
N GLU A 330 18.86 -11.96 -4.07
CA GLU A 330 19.29 -10.71 -4.70
C GLU A 330 18.43 -10.35 -5.92
N ASP A 331 18.17 -11.32 -6.80
CA ASP A 331 17.38 -11.09 -8.00
C ASP A 331 15.90 -10.79 -7.68
N MET A 332 15.34 -11.46 -6.66
CA MET A 332 14.00 -11.19 -6.15
C MET A 332 13.88 -9.78 -5.55
N GLU A 333 14.79 -9.40 -4.65
CA GLU A 333 14.84 -8.06 -4.06
C GLU A 333 14.94 -6.98 -5.14
N ARG A 334 15.78 -7.20 -6.16
CA ARG A 334 15.95 -6.28 -7.28
C ARG A 334 14.67 -6.16 -8.10
N ARG A 335 14.04 -7.27 -8.47
CA ARG A 335 12.77 -7.27 -9.23
C ARG A 335 11.65 -6.59 -8.45
N PHE A 336 11.55 -6.86 -7.16
CA PHE A 336 10.55 -6.26 -6.29
C PHE A 336 10.75 -4.74 -6.15
N LYS A 337 11.97 -4.27 -5.84
CA LYS A 337 12.30 -2.83 -5.73
C LYS A 337 12.05 -2.07 -7.04
N ASN A 338 12.37 -2.67 -8.18
CA ASN A 338 12.11 -2.06 -9.48
C ASN A 338 10.61 -1.96 -9.80
N SER A 339 9.78 -2.82 -9.20
CA SER A 339 8.33 -2.84 -9.41
C SER A 339 7.59 -1.78 -8.59
N THR A 340 8.02 -1.57 -7.34
CA THR A 340 7.43 -0.59 -6.43
C THR A 340 7.83 0.82 -6.82
N SER A 341 9.03 1.01 -7.36
CA SER A 341 9.49 2.30 -7.92
C SER A 341 8.73 2.75 -9.17
N GLY A 342 7.99 1.84 -9.84
CA GLY A 342 7.29 2.09 -11.10
C GLY A 342 5.78 2.34 -10.98
N ARG A 343 5.16 2.06 -9.82
CA ARG A 343 3.79 2.49 -9.53
C ARG A 343 3.86 3.89 -8.93
N GLY A 344 3.87 4.89 -9.80
CA GLY A 344 3.95 6.29 -9.42
C GLY A 344 2.87 6.69 -8.42
N VAL A 345 3.33 7.26 -7.30
CA VAL A 345 2.83 8.57 -6.88
C VAL A 345 2.88 9.45 -8.12
N GLY A 346 1.71 9.86 -8.62
CA GLY A 346 1.55 10.59 -9.87
C GLY A 346 2.48 11.79 -9.95
N LYS A 347 3.46 11.71 -10.85
CA LYS A 347 4.17 12.86 -11.40
C LYS A 347 3.61 13.10 -12.81
N GLY A 348 2.43 13.72 -12.88
CA GLY A 348 1.93 14.40 -14.09
C GLY A 348 1.96 15.91 -13.79
N ILE A 349 2.91 16.68 -14.35
CA ILE A 349 2.79 17.49 -15.59
C ILE A 349 1.72 18.61 -15.37
N HIS A 350 2.05 19.91 -15.29
CA HIS A 350 2.52 20.75 -16.42
C HIS A 350 3.24 22.04 -15.95
N GLU A 351 4.14 22.54 -16.80
CA GLU A 351 4.83 23.83 -16.75
C GLU A 351 3.88 25.05 -16.88
N ASP A 352 4.35 26.18 -16.31
CA ASP A 352 4.21 27.59 -16.70
C ASP A 352 3.60 28.53 -15.65
N GLY A 353 4.36 29.55 -15.25
CA GLY A 353 3.82 30.71 -14.53
C GLY A 353 4.75 31.35 -13.51
N VAL A 354 5.65 32.20 -14.00
CA VAL A 354 6.19 33.44 -13.39
C VAL A 354 5.67 33.79 -11.98
N GLY A 355 6.56 33.82 -10.99
CA GLY A 355 6.23 34.25 -9.63
C GLY A 355 7.46 34.55 -8.79
N ASN A 356 8.04 35.73 -9.00
CA ASN A 356 9.13 36.32 -8.24
C ASN A 356 8.72 36.51 -6.76
N GLY A 357 9.39 35.85 -5.82
CA GLY A 357 9.08 35.95 -4.39
C GLY A 357 10.22 35.39 -3.52
N GLY A 358 11.13 36.28 -3.12
CA GLY A 358 12.34 35.92 -2.39
C GLY A 358 12.07 35.27 -1.03
N PHE A 359 12.61 34.07 -0.85
CA PHE A 359 12.79 33.45 0.46
C PHE A 359 14.28 33.44 0.85
N ARG A 360 14.51 33.96 2.05
CA ARG A 360 15.82 34.15 2.69
C ARG A 360 16.57 32.82 2.80
N LYS A 361 17.82 32.81 2.35
CA LYS A 361 18.80 31.75 2.62
C LYS A 361 19.01 31.63 4.13
N VAL A 362 18.40 30.63 4.75
CA VAL A 362 18.87 30.09 6.03
C VAL A 362 20.11 29.26 5.71
N LYS A 363 21.22 29.67 6.31
CA LYS A 363 22.55 29.07 6.16
C LYS A 363 22.56 27.78 6.99
N GLU A 364 22.19 26.65 6.40
CA GLU A 364 22.39 25.34 7.03
C GLU A 364 23.88 25.05 7.15
N GLU A 365 24.37 24.89 8.38
CA GLU A 365 25.69 24.37 8.63
C GLU A 365 25.79 22.89 8.22
N PRO A 366 26.86 22.47 7.51
CA PRO A 366 26.97 21.12 7.01
C PRO A 366 27.32 20.15 8.15
N ASN A 367 26.32 19.40 8.60
CA ASN A 367 26.47 18.30 9.54
C ASN A 367 27.51 17.25 9.07
N ALA A 368 28.38 16.82 9.99
CA ALA A 368 29.57 15.98 9.77
C ALA A 368 29.32 14.64 9.04
N SER A 369 28.08 14.17 9.01
CA SER A 369 27.67 12.92 8.34
C SER A 369 27.71 12.99 6.80
N LYS A 370 27.48 14.17 6.19
CA LYS A 370 27.54 14.31 4.72
C LYS A 370 28.99 14.31 4.17
N ARG A 371 29.99 14.56 5.03
CA ARG A 371 31.43 14.57 4.66
C ARG A 371 32.04 13.17 4.52
N SER A 372 31.49 12.15 5.19
CA SER A 372 32.02 10.76 5.12
C SER A 372 31.59 10.03 3.84
N LYS A 373 30.35 10.23 3.37
CA LYS A 373 29.85 9.62 2.12
C LYS A 373 30.54 10.20 0.87
N ALA A 374 30.87 11.49 0.85
CA ALA A 374 31.60 12.11 -0.26
C ALA A 374 33.04 11.60 -0.40
N ARG A 375 33.71 11.27 0.74
CA ARG A 375 35.06 10.69 0.73
C ARG A 375 35.09 9.26 0.17
N GLY A 376 34.08 8.44 0.49
CA GLY A 376 33.96 7.08 -0.05
C GLY A 376 33.73 7.04 -1.56
N ALA A 377 32.89 7.95 -2.09
CA ALA A 377 32.65 8.07 -3.52
C ALA A 377 33.92 8.48 -4.30
N ALA A 378 34.67 9.47 -3.79
CA ALA A 378 35.92 9.91 -4.41
C ALA A 378 37.00 8.81 -4.41
N GLN A 379 37.08 7.99 -3.35
CA GLN A 379 38.00 6.85 -3.29
C GLN A 379 37.64 5.77 -4.33
N ARG A 380 36.34 5.49 -4.52
CA ARG A 380 35.86 4.51 -5.48
C ARG A 380 36.12 4.94 -6.93
N VAL A 381 35.95 6.23 -7.23
CA VAL A 381 36.30 6.80 -8.55
C VAL A 381 37.80 6.66 -8.82
N LYS A 382 38.66 7.01 -7.85
CA LYS A 382 40.11 6.87 -7.99
C LYS A 382 40.57 5.42 -8.17
N GLN A 383 39.84 4.46 -7.59
CA GLN A 383 40.12 3.04 -7.74
C GLN A 383 39.74 2.53 -9.13
N LEU A 384 38.56 2.95 -9.65
CA LEU A 384 38.10 2.62 -11.00
C LEU A 384 38.99 3.24 -12.09
N GLU A 385 39.53 4.44 -11.88
CA GLU A 385 40.49 5.06 -12.80
C GLU A 385 41.79 4.26 -12.91
N LYS A 386 42.33 3.78 -11.78
CA LYS A 386 43.52 2.93 -11.76
C LYS A 386 43.29 1.59 -12.45
N GLU A 387 42.12 0.98 -12.26
CA GLU A 387 41.76 -0.28 -12.90
C GLU A 387 41.62 -0.10 -14.43
N ASN A 388 40.95 0.97 -14.87
CA ASN A 388 40.85 1.31 -16.29
C ASN A 388 42.22 1.55 -16.94
N GLN A 389 43.14 2.25 -16.25
CA GLN A 389 44.51 2.42 -16.76
C GLN A 389 45.26 1.09 -16.88
N ARG A 390 45.07 0.16 -15.92
CA ARG A 390 45.69 -1.17 -15.97
C ARG A 390 45.16 -2.00 -17.13
N LEU A 391 43.85 -1.98 -17.36
CA LEU A 391 43.21 -2.69 -18.48
C LEU A 391 43.65 -2.12 -19.83
N LYS A 392 43.74 -0.79 -19.97
CA LYS A 392 44.27 -0.17 -21.20
C LYS A 392 45.69 -0.63 -21.51
N LYS A 393 46.58 -0.71 -20.52
CA LYS A 393 47.95 -1.23 -20.71
C LYS A 393 47.97 -2.69 -21.14
N GLN A 394 47.09 -3.53 -20.60
CA GLN A 394 47.00 -4.93 -21.01
C GLN A 394 46.51 -5.10 -22.45
N ILE A 395 45.54 -4.28 -22.86
CA ILE A 395 45.05 -4.29 -24.25
C ILE A 395 46.17 -3.87 -25.20
N GLN A 396 46.91 -2.81 -24.86
CA GLN A 396 48.02 -2.32 -25.68
C GLN A 396 49.14 -3.37 -25.80
N LEU A 397 49.50 -4.05 -24.72
CA LEU A 397 50.50 -5.12 -24.74
C LEU A 397 50.06 -6.30 -25.63
N LYS A 398 48.78 -6.68 -25.56
CA LYS A 398 48.24 -7.74 -26.44
C LYS A 398 48.23 -7.34 -27.91
N GLN A 399 47.99 -6.07 -28.21
CA GLN A 399 48.03 -5.56 -29.58
C GLN A 399 49.46 -5.52 -30.12
N GLN A 400 50.45 -5.15 -29.30
CA GLN A 400 51.87 -5.21 -29.70
C GLN A 400 52.31 -6.65 -29.95
N ASN A 401 51.99 -7.58 -29.05
CA ASN A 401 52.35 -8.99 -29.23
C ASN A 401 51.70 -9.63 -30.47
N ALA A 402 50.55 -9.12 -30.91
CA ALA A 402 49.89 -9.59 -32.14
C ALA A 402 50.53 -8.99 -33.39
N ALA A 403 50.99 -7.74 -33.34
CA ALA A 403 51.74 -7.14 -34.45
C ALA A 403 53.12 -7.81 -34.62
N ASP A 404 53.80 -8.10 -33.52
CA ASP A 404 55.12 -8.75 -33.53
C ASP A 404 55.04 -10.23 -33.99
N SER A 405 53.87 -10.87 -33.89
CA SER A 405 53.67 -12.24 -34.40
C SER A 405 53.42 -12.30 -35.90
N ASP A 406 52.85 -11.25 -36.49
CA ASP A 406 52.55 -11.21 -37.92
C ASP A 406 53.82 -10.93 -38.77
N ASP A 407 54.82 -10.25 -38.22
CA ASP A 407 56.10 -10.00 -38.91
C ASP A 407 57.03 -11.23 -38.94
N ALA A 408 56.83 -12.20 -38.03
CA ALA A 408 57.66 -13.41 -37.93
C ALA A 408 57.33 -14.50 -38.97
N GLU A 409 56.21 -14.40 -39.70
CA GLU A 409 55.84 -15.36 -40.75
C GLU A 409 56.24 -14.90 -42.17
N SER A 410 56.91 -13.75 -42.33
CA SER A 410 57.28 -13.23 -43.66
C SER A 410 58.65 -13.68 -44.19
N ASP A 411 59.48 -14.36 -43.40
CA ASP A 411 60.89 -14.63 -43.75
C ASP A 411 61.16 -16.06 -44.28
N ASP A 412 60.14 -16.92 -44.41
CA ASP A 412 60.30 -18.33 -44.83
C ASP A 412 59.99 -18.60 -46.32
N SER A 413 59.87 -17.54 -47.14
CA SER A 413 59.51 -17.68 -48.57
C SER A 413 60.69 -17.60 -49.57
N ALA A 414 61.94 -17.55 -49.10
CA ALA A 414 63.11 -17.33 -49.97
C ALA A 414 64.03 -18.56 -50.20
N PHE A 415 63.57 -19.79 -49.94
CA PHE A 415 64.43 -20.99 -50.07
C PHE A 415 63.80 -22.15 -50.86
N LEU A 416 63.28 -21.87 -52.06
CA LEU A 416 63.00 -22.91 -53.07
C LEU A 416 63.24 -22.35 -54.49
N ASP A 417 64.50 -22.23 -54.86
CA ASP A 417 64.93 -22.29 -56.27
C ASP A 417 66.41 -22.71 -56.29
N LEU A 418 66.64 -24.03 -56.40
CA LEU A 418 67.82 -24.67 -56.98
C LEU A 418 67.59 -26.17 -57.17
#